data_AF-A0A2H0C412-F1
#
_entry.id   AF-A0A2H0C412-F1
#
_cell.length_a   1.000
_cell.length_b   1.000
_cell.length_c   1.000
_cell.angle_alpha   90.00
_cell.angle_beta   90.00
_cell.angle_gamma   90.00
#
_symmetry.space_group_name_H-M   'P 1'
#
loop_
_entity.id
_entity.type
_entity.pdbx_description
1 polymer ?
#
loop_
_entity_poly.entity_id
_entity_poly.type
_entity_poly.pdbx_seq_one_letter_code
_entity_poly.pdbx_strand_id
1 'polypeptide(L)'
;MKTLKQILFQEKIIKNIRSFFNDQNFHEITIPVLNSAIPIEPNIHSFSTTWNTIKSHKQFFLPTSPEREIKIRLGQGIGNCFAIGQSFRNLENSGLWHTPEFLMLEWYRQDATNEIIIDDVKQLINHLT
;
A
#
# COMPACT_ATOMS: atom_id res chain seq x y z
N MET A 1 -12.77 15.01 -10.73
CA MET A 1 -12.12 14.04 -11.64
C MET A 1 -10.69 14.52 -11.91
N LYS A 2 -9.68 13.64 -11.89
CA LYS A 2 -8.28 14.04 -12.14
C LYS A 2 -8.12 14.54 -13.58
N THR A 3 -7.29 15.55 -13.79
CA THR A 3 -6.94 16.03 -15.13
C THR A 3 -5.91 15.11 -15.78
N LEU A 4 -5.79 15.15 -17.11
CA LEU A 4 -4.74 14.40 -17.83
C LEU A 4 -3.34 14.74 -17.33
N LYS A 5 -3.07 16.02 -17.06
CA LYS A 5 -1.79 16.47 -16.48
C LYS A 5 -1.52 15.82 -15.13
N GLN A 6 -2.54 15.67 -14.27
CA GLN A 6 -2.41 14.99 -12.97
C GLN A 6 -2.14 13.49 -13.13
N ILE A 7 -2.78 12.84 -14.10
CA ILE A 7 -2.58 11.40 -14.37
C ILE A 7 -1.15 11.14 -14.86
N LEU A 8 -0.68 11.90 -15.85
CA LEU A 8 0.69 11.75 -16.37
C LEU A 8 1.75 12.10 -15.32
N PHE A 9 1.49 13.08 -14.46
CA PHE A 9 2.37 13.38 -13.33
C PHE A 9 2.42 12.22 -12.33
N GLN A 10 1.27 11.67 -11.95
CA GLN A 10 1.20 10.50 -11.07
C GLN A 10 1.94 9.30 -11.67
N GLU A 11 1.78 9.03 -12.98
CA GLU A 11 2.51 7.98 -13.68
C GLU A 11 4.03 8.16 -13.56
N LYS A 12 4.53 9.37 -13.80
CA LYS A 12 5.97 9.69 -13.66
C LYS A 12 6.46 9.45 -12.23
N ILE A 13 5.71 9.90 -11.22
CA ILE A 13 6.06 9.71 -9.81
C ILE A 13 6.12 8.21 -9.47
N ILE A 14 5.13 7.43 -9.88
CA ILE A 14 5.11 5.98 -9.62
C ILE A 14 6.32 5.28 -10.27
N LYS A 15 6.68 5.65 -11.50
CA LYS A 15 7.88 5.11 -12.16
C LYS A 15 9.16 5.42 -11.38
N ASN A 16 9.32 6.66 -10.92
CA ASN A 16 10.49 7.06 -10.14
C ASN A 16 10.54 6.37 -8.76
N ILE A 17 9.40 6.22 -8.08
CA ILE A 17 9.33 5.45 -6.83
C ILE A 17 9.83 4.02 -7.06
N ARG A 18 9.36 3.35 -8.13
CA ARG A 18 9.83 2.00 -8.47
C ARG A 18 11.33 1.95 -8.75
N SER A 19 11.85 2.94 -9.48
CA SER A 19 13.30 3.03 -9.74
C SER A 19 14.09 3.14 -8.43
N PHE A 20 13.71 4.05 -7.54
CA PHE A 20 14.37 4.25 -6.25
C PHE A 20 14.50 2.96 -5.42
N PHE A 21 13.42 2.17 -5.34
CA PHE A 21 13.44 0.90 -4.61
C PHE A 21 14.20 -0.20 -5.36
N ASN A 22 14.07 -0.26 -6.68
CA ASN A 22 14.79 -1.21 -7.52
C ASN A 22 16.31 -1.01 -7.45
N ASP A 23 16.78 0.24 -7.45
CA ASP A 23 18.20 0.61 -7.35
C ASP A 23 18.81 0.18 -6.01
N GLN A 24 17.97 -0.06 -4.99
CA GLN A 24 18.35 -0.55 -3.66
C GLN A 24 18.03 -2.03 -3.44
N ASN A 25 17.69 -2.76 -4.51
CA ASN A 25 17.35 -4.18 -4.49
C ASN A 25 16.14 -4.55 -3.61
N PHE A 26 15.16 -3.66 -3.49
CA PHE A 26 13.88 -4.01 -2.87
C PHE A 26 13.00 -4.80 -3.85
N HIS A 27 12.24 -5.76 -3.31
CA HIS A 27 11.26 -6.52 -4.07
C HIS A 27 9.87 -5.85 -4.06
N GLU A 28 9.29 -5.58 -5.24
CA GLU A 28 7.90 -5.12 -5.34
C GLU A 28 6.94 -6.29 -5.08
N ILE A 29 6.01 -6.11 -4.14
CA ILE A 29 4.97 -7.09 -3.80
C ILE A 29 3.64 -6.62 -4.39
N THR A 30 2.98 -7.52 -5.13
CA THR A 30 1.57 -7.33 -5.51
C THR A 30 0.66 -7.82 -4.40
N ILE A 31 -0.31 -6.99 -4.04
CA ILE A 31 -1.19 -7.18 -2.89
C ILE A 31 -2.60 -7.59 -3.35
N PRO A 32 -3.18 -8.68 -2.82
CA PRO A 32 -4.59 -9.00 -3.04
C PRO A 32 -5.51 -7.93 -2.40
N VAL A 33 -6.51 -7.49 -3.16
CA VAL A 33 -7.51 -6.52 -2.70
C VAL A 33 -8.63 -7.19 -1.88
N LEU A 34 -8.91 -8.47 -2.11
CA LEU A 34 -9.92 -9.20 -1.33
C LEU A 34 -9.25 -10.03 -0.25
N ASN A 35 -9.36 -9.58 1.00
CA ASN A 35 -8.75 -10.23 2.15
C ASN A 35 -9.82 -10.95 2.99
N SER A 36 -9.56 -12.18 3.41
CA SER A 36 -10.49 -12.91 4.30
C SER A 36 -10.46 -12.40 5.75
N ALA A 37 -9.41 -11.65 6.10
CA ALA A 37 -9.23 -11.00 7.39
C ALA A 37 -8.32 -9.78 7.20
N ILE A 38 -8.46 -8.78 8.07
CA ILE A 38 -7.66 -7.57 8.09
C ILE A 38 -7.07 -7.35 9.49
N PRO A 39 -5.95 -6.62 9.62
CA PRO A 39 -5.46 -6.16 10.92
C PRO A 39 -6.54 -5.35 11.65
N ILE A 40 -6.65 -5.54 12.96
CA ILE A 40 -7.54 -4.75 13.80
C ILE A 40 -6.80 -3.48 14.18
N GLU A 41 -7.33 -2.33 13.78
CA GLU A 41 -6.81 -1.02 14.17
C GLU A 41 -7.96 -0.17 14.72
N PRO A 42 -7.89 0.35 15.98
CA PRO A 42 -9.05 0.94 16.67
C PRO A 42 -9.74 2.09 15.92
N ASN A 43 -8.97 2.83 15.13
CA ASN A 43 -9.42 4.04 14.45
C ASN A 43 -9.53 3.87 12.92
N ILE A 44 -9.33 2.66 12.40
CA ILE A 44 -9.39 2.41 10.96
C ILE A 44 -10.45 1.34 10.67
N HIS A 45 -11.40 1.68 9.82
CA HIS A 45 -12.47 0.78 9.41
C HIS A 45 -12.27 0.35 7.96
N SER A 46 -12.30 -0.95 7.68
CA SER A 46 -12.30 -1.45 6.30
C SER A 46 -13.70 -1.43 5.69
N PHE A 47 -13.76 -1.27 4.38
CA PHE A 47 -14.91 -1.75 3.62
C PHE A 47 -14.99 -3.28 3.68
N SER A 48 -16.21 -3.80 3.61
CA SER A 48 -16.45 -5.24 3.47
C SER A 48 -17.33 -5.51 2.25
N THR A 49 -17.17 -6.69 1.68
CA THR A 49 -17.96 -7.19 0.57
C THR A 49 -18.18 -8.69 0.72
N THR A 50 -19.10 -9.25 -0.05
CA THR A 50 -19.42 -10.69 -0.01
C THR A 50 -19.17 -11.30 -1.38
N TRP A 51 -18.31 -12.31 -1.42
CA TRP A 51 -18.16 -13.16 -2.60
C TRP A 51 -19.24 -14.24 -2.58
N ASN A 52 -20.12 -14.21 -3.57
CA ASN A 52 -21.25 -15.11 -3.70
C ASN A 52 -20.98 -16.15 -4.80
N THR A 53 -21.19 -17.42 -4.49
CA THR A 53 -21.23 -18.52 -5.46
C THR A 53 -22.60 -19.21 -5.37
N ILE A 54 -22.89 -20.13 -6.30
CA ILE A 54 -24.14 -20.91 -6.28
C ILE A 54 -24.31 -21.69 -4.96
N LYS A 55 -23.20 -22.08 -4.30
CA LYS A 55 -23.21 -23.00 -3.16
C LYS A 55 -22.80 -22.34 -1.84
N SER A 56 -22.29 -21.11 -1.85
CA SER A 56 -21.70 -20.49 -0.66
C SER A 56 -21.62 -18.97 -0.76
N HIS A 57 -21.56 -18.35 0.41
CA HIS A 57 -21.30 -16.92 0.58
C HIS A 57 -20.10 -16.77 1.51
N LYS A 58 -19.13 -15.95 1.14
CA LYS A 58 -17.96 -15.68 1.98
C LYS A 58 -17.70 -14.18 2.06
N GLN A 59 -17.54 -13.68 3.29
CA GLN A 59 -17.19 -12.28 3.52
C GLN A 59 -15.72 -12.03 3.23
N PHE A 60 -15.43 -10.88 2.63
CA PHE A 60 -14.11 -10.34 2.37
C PHE A 60 -14.06 -8.88 2.79
N PHE A 61 -12.84 -8.40 2.98
CA PHE A 61 -12.53 -7.05 3.39
C PHE A 61 -11.56 -6.44 2.39
N LEU A 62 -11.73 -5.15 2.12
CA LEU A 62 -10.76 -4.39 1.34
C LEU A 62 -9.61 -3.95 2.26
N PRO A 63 -8.35 -3.98 1.82
CA PRO A 63 -7.20 -3.65 2.65
C PRO A 63 -7.22 -2.16 3.01
N THR A 64 -6.91 -1.84 4.26
CA THR A 64 -6.74 -0.46 4.74
C THR A 64 -5.29 0.04 4.58
N SER A 65 -4.36 -0.89 4.37
CA SER A 65 -2.96 -0.72 4.01
C SER A 65 -2.39 -2.00 3.35
N PRO A 66 -1.26 -1.91 2.63
CA PRO A 66 -0.47 -3.07 2.19
C PRO A 66 0.07 -3.99 3.29
N GLU A 67 0.26 -3.47 4.50
CA GLU A 67 0.93 -4.09 5.65
C GLU A 67 0.77 -5.61 5.79
N ARG A 68 -0.47 -6.10 5.85
CA ARG A 68 -0.76 -7.51 6.18
C ARG A 68 -0.02 -8.46 5.25
N GLU A 69 -0.07 -8.19 3.96
CA GLU A 69 0.50 -9.05 2.93
C GLU A 69 2.02 -8.88 2.87
N ILE A 70 2.53 -7.67 3.10
CA ILE A 70 3.98 -7.47 3.25
C ILE A 70 4.53 -8.27 4.43
N LYS A 71 3.88 -8.22 5.61
CA LYS A 71 4.27 -8.99 6.79
C LYS A 71 4.26 -10.49 6.55
N ILE A 72 3.28 -11.01 5.79
CA ILE A 72 3.26 -12.43 5.40
C ILE A 72 4.49 -12.77 4.54
N ARG A 73 4.83 -11.95 3.53
CA ARG A 73 6.01 -12.19 2.67
C ARG A 73 7.33 -12.02 3.41
N LEU A 74 7.41 -11.09 4.36
CA LEU A 74 8.56 -10.96 5.25
C LEU A 74 8.76 -12.23 6.07
N GLY A 75 7.69 -12.81 6.61
CA GLY A 75 7.74 -14.10 7.31
C GLY A 75 8.15 -15.27 6.41
N GLN A 76 7.99 -15.14 5.09
CA GLN A 76 8.45 -16.10 4.08
C GLN A 76 9.89 -15.83 3.60
N GLY A 77 10.55 -14.78 4.10
CA GLY A 77 11.95 -14.48 3.77
C GLY A 77 12.16 -13.68 2.49
N ILE A 78 11.18 -12.87 2.05
CA ILE A 78 11.34 -12.05 0.83
C ILE A 78 12.46 -10.99 0.91
N GLY A 79 12.91 -10.61 2.11
CA GLY A 79 13.89 -9.55 2.29
C GLY A 79 13.28 -8.15 2.27
N ASN A 80 14.09 -7.15 1.90
CA ASN A 80 13.64 -5.77 1.72
C ASN A 80 12.59 -5.71 0.62
N CYS A 81 11.43 -5.12 0.91
CA CYS A 81 10.30 -5.13 -0.01
C CYS A 81 9.43 -3.90 0.11
N PHE A 82 8.69 -3.61 -0.95
CA PHE A 82 7.73 -2.51 -1.00
C PHE A 82 6.48 -2.91 -1.78
N ALA A 83 5.39 -2.18 -1.58
CA ALA A 83 4.19 -2.33 -2.37
C ALA A 83 3.62 -0.94 -2.70
N ILE A 84 3.12 -0.81 -3.92
CA ILE A 84 2.30 0.32 -4.35
C ILE A 84 0.91 -0.25 -4.63
N GLY A 85 -0.03 -0.05 -3.71
CA GLY A 85 -1.34 -0.68 -3.80
C GLY A 85 -2.50 0.18 -3.33
N GLN A 86 -3.70 -0.23 -3.71
CA GLN A 86 -4.92 0.47 -3.33
C GLN A 86 -5.27 0.15 -1.88
N SER A 87 -5.48 1.20 -1.10
CA SER A 87 -5.98 1.16 0.27
C SER A 87 -7.38 1.75 0.31
N PHE A 88 -8.24 1.17 1.14
CA PHE A 88 -9.64 1.53 1.26
C PHE A 88 -9.98 1.75 2.73
N ARG A 89 -10.45 2.95 3.07
CA ARG A 89 -10.78 3.30 4.45
C ARG A 89 -12.21 3.84 4.52
N ASN A 90 -13.03 3.10 5.26
CA ASN A 90 -14.42 3.42 5.52
C ASN A 90 -14.52 4.33 6.75
N LEU A 91 -15.63 5.05 6.87
CA LEU A 91 -15.94 5.96 7.98
C LEU A 91 -14.94 7.13 8.17
N GLU A 92 -14.03 7.37 7.23
CA GLU A 92 -13.27 8.61 7.14
C GLU A 92 -14.08 9.67 6.38
N ASN A 93 -14.11 10.91 6.91
CA ASN A 93 -14.78 12.01 6.24
C ASN A 93 -14.07 12.30 4.91
N SER A 94 -14.81 12.26 3.80
CA SER A 94 -14.28 12.68 2.50
C SER A 94 -13.98 14.17 2.51
N GLY A 95 -12.81 14.57 2.01
CA GLY A 95 -12.38 15.95 1.95
C GLY A 95 -11.21 16.15 1.00
N LEU A 96 -10.57 17.32 1.05
CA LEU A 96 -9.45 17.64 0.17
C LEU A 96 -8.29 16.63 0.28
N TRP A 97 -8.10 16.08 1.49
CA TRP A 97 -6.99 15.19 1.84
C TRP A 97 -7.40 13.72 2.03
N HIS A 98 -8.70 13.41 1.96
CA HIS A 98 -9.22 12.09 2.27
C HIS A 98 -10.19 11.63 1.19
N THR A 99 -9.92 10.47 0.62
CA THR A 99 -10.79 9.75 -0.30
C THR A 99 -10.98 8.33 0.20
N PRO A 100 -12.15 7.71 -0.03
CA PRO A 100 -12.44 6.36 0.47
C PRO A 100 -11.50 5.29 -0.10
N GLU A 101 -10.90 5.56 -1.26
CA GLU A 101 -9.82 4.78 -1.86
C GLU A 101 -8.63 5.68 -2.21
N PHE A 102 -7.41 5.19 -2.04
CA PHE A 102 -6.20 5.90 -2.42
C PHE A 102 -5.05 4.93 -2.67
N LEU A 103 -4.05 5.38 -3.42
CA LEU A 103 -2.84 4.61 -3.67
C LEU A 103 -1.86 4.86 -2.54
N MET A 104 -1.34 3.78 -1.95
CA MET A 104 -0.39 3.82 -0.84
C MET A 104 0.91 3.15 -1.26
N LEU A 105 2.03 3.83 -0.99
CA LEU A 105 3.35 3.23 -0.95
C LEU A 105 3.63 2.81 0.49
N GLU A 106 4.02 1.55 0.68
CA GLU A 106 4.50 1.03 1.95
C GLU A 106 5.74 0.16 1.69
N TRP A 107 6.77 0.24 2.54
CA TRP A 107 7.98 -0.58 2.41
C TRP A 107 8.51 -1.02 3.77
N TYR A 108 9.25 -2.12 3.76
CA TYR A 108 9.91 -2.68 4.93
C TYR A 108 11.36 -2.98 4.58
N ARG A 109 12.26 -2.50 5.44
CA ARG A 109 13.69 -2.80 5.39
C ARG A 109 14.04 -3.69 6.58
N GLN A 110 14.67 -4.82 6.32
CA GLN A 110 15.15 -5.73 7.37
C GLN A 110 16.36 -5.15 8.07
N ASP A 111 16.54 -5.51 9.35
CA ASP A 111 17.65 -5.10 10.19
C ASP A 111 17.90 -3.58 10.23
N ALA A 112 16.82 -2.81 10.09
CA ALA A 112 16.86 -1.36 10.03
C ALA A 112 16.32 -0.72 11.31
N THR A 113 17.03 0.30 11.79
CA THR A 113 16.53 1.17 12.85
C THR A 113 15.67 2.28 12.28
N ASN A 114 14.95 3.00 13.14
CA ASN A 114 14.13 4.14 12.71
C ASN A 114 14.95 5.24 12.03
N GLU A 115 16.21 5.44 12.43
CA GLU A 115 17.12 6.40 11.79
C GLU A 115 17.34 6.07 10.32
N ILE A 116 17.52 4.77 9.99
CA ILE A 116 17.68 4.31 8.62
C ILE A 116 16.40 4.56 7.81
N ILE A 117 15.22 4.30 8.40
CA ILE A 117 13.94 4.57 7.73
C ILE A 117 13.72 6.07 7.49
N ILE A 118 14.13 6.92 8.43
CA ILE A 118 14.09 8.39 8.25
C ILE A 118 14.97 8.80 7.07
N ASP A 119 16.16 8.22 6.96
CA ASP A 119 17.08 8.52 5.85
C ASP A 119 16.58 7.95 4.51
N ASP A 120 15.90 6.80 4.49
CA ASP A 120 15.19 6.31 3.31
C ASP A 120 14.14 7.32 2.82
N VAL A 121 13.33 7.88 3.72
CA VAL A 121 12.33 8.90 3.38
C VAL A 121 12.99 10.12 2.76
N LYS A 122 14.06 10.64 3.36
CA LYS A 122 14.77 11.82 2.82
C LYS A 122 15.30 11.54 1.42
N GLN A 123 15.94 10.39 1.23
CA GLN A 123 16.50 9.99 -0.07
C GLN A 123 15.40 9.81 -1.12
N LEU A 124 14.28 9.19 -0.77
CA LEU A 124 13.13 9.02 -1.65
C LEU A 124 12.58 10.37 -2.10
N ILE A 125 12.34 11.30 -1.16
CA ILE A 125 11.84 12.63 -1.50
C ILE A 125 12.82 13.38 -2.42
N ASN A 126 14.11 13.36 -2.10
CA ASN A 126 15.14 13.98 -2.94
C ASN A 126 15.24 13.35 -4.34
N HIS A 127 14.96 12.05 -4.47
CA HIS A 127 14.93 11.36 -5.77
C HIS A 127 13.70 11.75 -6.62
N LEU A 128 12.62 12.22 -5.99
CA LEU A 128 11.38 12.61 -6.66
C LEU A 128 11.30 14.11 -7.03
N THR A 129 12.09 14.95 -6.37
CA THR A 129 12.17 16.41 -6.58
C THR A 129 13.29 16.79 -7.56
#